data_AF-A0A2G9G7Z3-F1
#
_entry.id   AF-A0A2G9G7Z3-F1
#
_cell.length_a   1.000
_cell.length_b   1.000
_cell.length_c   1.000
_cell.angle_alpha   90.00
_cell.angle_beta   90.00
_cell.angle_gamma   90.00
#
_symmetry.space_group_name_H-M   'P 1'
#
loop_
_entity.id
_entity.type
_entity.pdbx_description
1 polymer ?
#
loop_
_entity_poly.entity_id
_entity_poly.type
_entity_poly.pdbx_seq_one_letter_code
_entity_poly.pdbx_strand_id
1 'polypeptide(L)'
;MIVAYERAGLVAHSKRLLHELKRPDNIPRETAIHILAGAGRVEEATWVFRQAVDNGEVKDIAVFERMIDLFSKYKRYTNVIEVFDRMREKGYFPDSNVIALVLNAYGKLHEFEKANSVYMELQNEGCVFPDEVHFQMLSLMGARRDFDMVETLFERLKLDPNIHKKDLHHVVAGIYERANRLNDASRIVNQMSDEGILR
;
A
#
# COMPACT_ATOMS: atom_id res chain seq x y z
N MET A 1 -5.59 -24.44 -10.22
CA MET A 1 -5.93 -25.51 -9.26
C MET A 1 -5.17 -25.38 -7.94
N ILE A 2 -3.84 -25.18 -7.92
CA ILE A 2 -3.03 -25.07 -6.69
C ILE A 2 -3.57 -24.02 -5.69
N VAL A 3 -3.80 -22.78 -6.14
CA VAL A 3 -4.36 -21.69 -5.30
C VAL A 3 -5.74 -22.02 -4.73
N ALA A 4 -6.56 -22.80 -5.44
CA ALA A 4 -7.90 -23.18 -4.96
C ALA A 4 -7.84 -24.26 -3.88
N TYR A 5 -6.95 -25.25 -4.02
CA TYR A 5 -6.72 -26.27 -2.99
C TYR A 5 -6.01 -25.69 -1.76
N GLU A 6 -5.08 -24.76 -1.95
CA GLU A 6 -4.46 -23.99 -0.86
C GLU A 6 -5.51 -23.20 -0.07
N ARG A 7 -6.39 -22.46 -0.75
CA ARG A 7 -7.51 -21.74 -0.10
C ARG A 7 -8.47 -22.69 0.61
N ALA A 8 -8.79 -23.84 0.01
CA ALA A 8 -9.65 -24.83 0.65
C ALA A 8 -9.01 -25.41 1.93
N GLY A 9 -7.69 -25.66 1.90
CA GLY A 9 -6.91 -26.07 3.06
C GLY A 9 -6.91 -25.02 4.17
N LEU A 10 -6.67 -23.75 3.82
CA LEU A 10 -6.72 -22.63 4.75
C LEU A 10 -8.11 -22.43 5.35
N VAL A 11 -9.18 -22.58 4.57
CA VAL A 11 -10.56 -22.49 5.07
C VAL A 11 -10.88 -23.64 6.02
N ALA A 12 -10.47 -24.87 5.71
CA ALA A 12 -10.67 -26.03 6.59
C ALA A 12 -9.87 -25.89 7.90
N HIS A 13 -8.64 -25.37 7.82
CA HIS A 13 -7.82 -25.10 8.99
C HIS A 13 -8.41 -23.98 9.85
N SER A 14 -8.82 -22.87 9.23
CA SER A 14 -9.52 -21.76 9.88
C SER A 14 -10.80 -22.21 10.62
N LYS A 15 -11.62 -23.08 10.01
CA LYS A 15 -12.83 -23.60 10.67
C LYS A 15 -12.52 -24.40 11.94
N ARG A 16 -11.46 -25.22 11.92
CA ARG A 16 -10.99 -25.95 13.10
C ARG A 16 -10.49 -24.99 14.18
N LEU A 17 -9.68 -24.01 13.78
CA LEU A 17 -9.18 -22.96 14.65
C LEU A 17 -10.28 -22.19 15.35
N LEU A 18 -11.39 -21.88 14.69
CA LEU A 18 -12.52 -21.20 15.35
C LEU A 18 -13.24 -22.07 16.39
N HIS A 19 -13.25 -23.38 16.17
CA HIS A 19 -13.76 -24.32 17.17
C HIS A 19 -12.80 -24.42 18.36
N GLU A 20 -11.49 -24.39 18.09
CA GLU A 20 -10.43 -24.40 19.10
C GLU A 20 -10.32 -23.07 19.85
N LEU A 21 -10.56 -21.91 19.23
CA LEU A 21 -10.60 -20.60 19.90
C LEU A 21 -11.71 -20.49 20.96
N LYS A 22 -12.70 -21.39 20.96
CA LYS A 22 -13.66 -21.54 22.09
C LYS A 22 -13.03 -22.20 23.32
N ARG A 23 -11.81 -22.74 23.20
CA ARG A 23 -10.99 -23.35 24.25
C ARG A 23 -9.64 -22.60 24.29
N PRO A 24 -9.39 -21.76 25.31
CA PRO A 24 -8.32 -20.76 25.27
C PRO A 24 -6.86 -21.26 25.13
N ASP A 25 -6.61 -22.58 25.16
CA ASP A 25 -5.34 -23.08 25.71
C ASP A 25 -4.28 -23.59 24.72
N ASN A 26 -4.22 -23.20 23.43
CA ASN A 26 -3.04 -23.67 22.64
C ASN A 26 -2.57 -22.94 21.38
N ILE A 27 -3.23 -21.87 20.89
CA ILE A 27 -2.76 -21.21 19.67
C ILE A 27 -2.48 -19.72 19.94
N PRO A 28 -1.24 -19.25 19.72
CA PRO A 28 -0.93 -17.82 19.77
C PRO A 28 -1.85 -17.03 18.84
N ARG A 29 -2.38 -15.90 19.32
CA ARG A 29 -3.33 -15.08 18.56
C ARG A 29 -2.76 -14.61 17.22
N GLU A 30 -1.46 -14.33 17.14
CA GLU A 30 -0.75 -13.98 15.90
C GLU A 30 -0.87 -15.09 14.83
N THR A 31 -0.63 -16.35 15.22
CA THR A 31 -0.79 -17.51 14.33
C THR A 31 -2.23 -17.65 13.84
N ALA A 32 -3.21 -17.47 14.73
CA ALA A 32 -4.62 -17.50 14.36
C ALA A 32 -4.95 -16.38 13.34
N ILE A 33 -4.41 -15.18 13.52
CA ILE A 33 -4.60 -14.05 12.59
C ILE A 33 -4.05 -14.40 11.21
N HIS A 34 -2.82 -14.91 11.11
CA HIS A 34 -2.23 -15.28 9.81
C HIS A 34 -3.07 -16.30 9.05
N ILE A 35 -3.60 -17.31 9.76
CA ILE A 35 -4.41 -18.38 9.16
C ILE A 35 -5.78 -17.85 8.74
N LEU A 36 -6.43 -17.06 9.59
CA LEU A 36 -7.74 -16.47 9.30
C LEU A 36 -7.65 -15.48 8.13
N ALA A 37 -6.62 -14.62 8.11
CA ALA A 37 -6.35 -13.70 7.02
C ALA A 37 -6.05 -14.44 5.71
N GLY A 38 -5.21 -15.49 5.75
CA GLY A 38 -4.93 -16.34 4.59
C GLY A 38 -6.18 -17.04 4.04
N ALA A 39 -7.11 -17.43 4.91
CA ALA A 39 -8.39 -18.01 4.55
C ALA A 39 -9.42 -16.98 4.05
N GLY A 40 -9.12 -15.68 4.12
CA GLY A 40 -10.05 -14.61 3.73
C GLY A 40 -11.21 -14.41 4.72
N ARG A 41 -11.03 -14.83 5.97
CA ARG A 41 -12.01 -14.71 7.07
C ARG A 41 -11.89 -13.34 7.72
N VAL A 42 -12.34 -12.32 7.00
CA VAL A 42 -12.07 -10.91 7.34
C VAL A 42 -12.58 -10.54 8.74
N GLU A 43 -13.83 -10.87 9.06
CA GLU A 43 -14.42 -10.48 10.36
C GLU A 43 -13.75 -11.19 11.52
N GLU A 44 -13.46 -12.48 11.39
CA GLU A 44 -12.82 -13.24 12.45
C GLU A 44 -11.37 -12.82 12.64
N ALA A 45 -10.62 -12.60 11.56
CA ALA A 45 -9.26 -12.08 11.63
C ALA A 45 -9.23 -10.70 12.31
N THR A 46 -10.19 -9.83 11.98
CA THR A 46 -10.33 -8.51 12.59
C THR A 46 -10.62 -8.59 14.09
N TRP A 47 -11.51 -9.49 14.50
CA TRP A 47 -11.85 -9.69 15.91
C TRP A 47 -10.64 -10.17 16.72
N VAL A 48 -9.92 -11.19 16.24
CA VAL A 48 -8.72 -11.70 16.93
C VAL A 48 -7.61 -10.64 16.92
N PHE A 49 -7.43 -9.92 15.82
CA PHE A 49 -6.42 -8.87 15.70
C PHE A 49 -6.65 -7.75 16.71
N ARG A 50 -7.89 -7.24 16.84
CA ARG A 50 -8.20 -6.20 17.83
C ARG A 50 -7.87 -6.65 19.24
N GLN A 51 -8.30 -7.85 19.63
CA GLN A 51 -7.96 -8.40 20.95
C GLN A 51 -6.46 -8.51 21.17
N ALA A 52 -5.72 -9.01 20.18
CA ALA A 52 -4.27 -9.17 20.29
C ALA A 52 -3.55 -7.82 20.39
N VAL A 53 -4.00 -6.79 19.65
CA VAL A 53 -3.40 -5.45 19.72
C VAL A 53 -3.72 -4.77 21.05
N ASP A 54 -4.98 -4.82 21.48
CA ASP A 54 -5.44 -4.15 22.71
C ASP A 54 -4.81 -4.79 23.97
N ASN A 55 -4.50 -6.09 23.92
CA ASN A 55 -3.75 -6.78 24.97
C ASN A 55 -2.22 -6.60 24.87
N GLY A 56 -1.71 -5.89 23.85
CA GLY A 56 -0.27 -5.72 23.64
C GLY A 56 0.46 -7.01 23.22
N GLU A 57 -0.25 -8.00 22.70
CA GLU A 57 0.29 -9.33 22.38
C GLU A 57 0.90 -9.41 20.98
N VAL A 58 0.56 -8.50 20.08
CA VAL A 58 1.18 -8.42 18.75
C VAL A 58 2.59 -7.84 18.86
N LYS A 59 3.58 -8.68 18.60
CA LYS A 59 5.02 -8.38 18.62
C LYS A 59 5.63 -8.41 17.22
N ASP A 60 5.00 -9.09 16.28
CA ASP A 60 5.46 -9.22 14.90
C ASP A 60 4.80 -8.20 13.98
N ILE A 61 5.62 -7.46 13.23
CA ILE A 61 5.21 -6.51 12.20
C ILE A 61 4.42 -7.20 11.07
N ALA A 62 4.74 -8.48 10.79
CA ALA A 62 4.10 -9.25 9.74
C ALA A 62 2.58 -9.44 9.97
N VAL A 63 2.12 -9.33 11.22
CA VAL A 63 0.69 -9.37 11.55
C VAL A 63 -0.02 -8.14 11.03
N PHE A 64 0.58 -6.95 11.17
CA PHE A 64 0.04 -5.69 10.64
C PHE A 64 0.00 -5.70 9.12
N GLU A 65 1.12 -6.06 8.48
CA GLU A 65 1.24 -6.20 7.02
C GLU A 65 0.16 -7.13 6.47
N ARG A 66 -0.02 -8.31 7.10
CA ARG A 66 -1.03 -9.29 6.69
C ARG A 66 -2.46 -8.75 6.82
N MET A 67 -2.75 -7.97 7.85
CA MET A 67 -4.08 -7.36 8.03
C MET A 67 -4.31 -6.24 7.02
N ILE A 68 -3.30 -5.44 6.70
CA ILE A 68 -3.34 -4.41 5.65
C ILE A 68 -3.61 -5.06 4.28
N ASP A 69 -2.90 -6.13 3.93
CA ASP A 69 -3.15 -6.91 2.71
C ASP A 69 -4.59 -7.43 2.65
N LEU A 70 -5.05 -8.04 3.76
CA LEU A 70 -6.40 -8.58 3.87
C LEU A 70 -7.45 -7.48 3.63
N PHE A 71 -7.34 -6.36 4.34
CA PHE A 71 -8.31 -5.27 4.21
C PHE A 71 -8.27 -4.62 2.83
N SER A 72 -7.08 -4.42 2.25
CA SER A 72 -6.95 -3.87 0.91
C SER A 72 -7.60 -4.77 -0.14
N LYS A 73 -7.37 -6.09 -0.05
CA LYS A 73 -7.98 -7.09 -0.95
C LYS A 73 -9.51 -7.10 -0.89
N TYR A 74 -10.08 -6.86 0.28
CA TYR A 74 -11.53 -6.79 0.48
C TYR A 74 -12.07 -5.36 0.44
N LYS A 75 -11.28 -4.39 -0.06
CA LYS A 75 -11.66 -2.98 -0.26
C LYS A 75 -12.12 -2.27 1.02
N ARG A 76 -11.63 -2.69 2.19
CA ARG A 76 -11.88 -2.05 3.48
C ARG A 76 -10.83 -0.97 3.76
N TYR A 77 -10.83 0.08 2.94
CA TYR A 77 -9.78 1.11 2.94
C TYR A 77 -9.65 1.85 4.27
N THR A 78 -10.74 2.10 4.99
CA THR A 78 -10.69 2.71 6.33
C THR A 78 -9.95 1.83 7.33
N ASN A 79 -10.13 0.50 7.26
CA ASN A 79 -9.39 -0.42 8.12
C ASN A 79 -7.92 -0.55 7.72
N VAL A 80 -7.57 -0.37 6.44
CA VAL A 80 -6.16 -0.29 6.02
C VAL A 80 -5.47 0.86 6.75
N ILE A 81 -6.08 2.03 6.77
CA ILE A 81 -5.55 3.22 7.46
C ILE A 81 -5.49 2.98 8.98
N GLU A 82 -6.56 2.45 9.59
CA GLU A 82 -6.58 2.14 11.03
C GLU A 82 -5.45 1.19 11.46
N VAL A 83 -5.17 0.15 10.66
CA VAL A 83 -4.08 -0.79 10.95
C VAL A 83 -2.72 -0.15 10.73
N PHE A 84 -2.57 0.66 9.68
CA PHE A 84 -1.35 1.42 9.42
C PHE A 84 -1.02 2.39 10.57
N ASP A 85 -2.01 3.14 11.05
CA ASP A 85 -1.81 4.06 12.17
C ASP A 85 -1.38 3.31 13.43
N ARG A 86 -2.03 2.18 13.76
CA ARG A 86 -1.63 1.32 14.90
C ARG A 86 -0.22 0.73 14.74
N MET A 87 0.17 0.37 13.51
CA MET A 87 1.52 -0.11 13.20
C MET A 87 2.56 1.00 13.48
N ARG A 88 2.26 2.22 13.06
CA ARG A 88 3.11 3.41 13.26
C ARG A 88 3.17 3.84 14.72
N GLU A 89 2.06 3.81 15.45
CA GLU A 89 1.99 4.09 16.90
C GLU A 89 2.88 3.13 17.72
N LYS A 90 3.05 1.89 17.27
CA LYS A 90 3.97 0.92 17.87
C LYS A 90 5.44 1.14 17.48
N GLY A 91 5.73 2.11 16.62
CA GLY A 91 7.08 2.43 16.15
C GLY A 91 7.60 1.53 15.03
N TYR A 92 6.72 0.80 14.34
CA TYR A 92 7.13 -0.01 13.18
C TYR A 92 7.23 0.85 11.92
N PHE A 93 8.24 0.55 11.10
CA PHE A 93 8.43 1.16 9.79
C PHE A 93 7.74 0.32 8.71
N PRO A 94 6.87 0.92 7.88
CA PRO A 94 6.19 0.19 6.82
C PRO A 94 7.15 -0.16 5.69
N ASP A 95 6.94 -1.33 5.11
CA ASP A 95 7.63 -1.72 3.87
C ASP A 95 6.98 -1.06 2.64
N SER A 96 7.61 -1.24 1.48
CA SER A 96 7.11 -0.65 0.23
C SER A 96 5.71 -1.12 -0.16
N ASN A 97 5.37 -2.38 0.13
CA ASN A 97 4.04 -2.92 -0.16
C ASN A 97 2.97 -2.26 0.72
N VAL A 98 3.21 -2.15 2.03
CA VAL A 98 2.31 -1.45 2.95
C VAL A 98 2.10 -0.01 2.51
N ILE A 99 3.17 0.72 2.17
CA ILE A 99 3.07 2.11 1.70
C ILE A 99 2.19 2.20 0.46
N ALA A 100 2.40 1.32 -0.53
CA ALA A 100 1.59 1.30 -1.75
C ALA A 100 0.10 1.04 -1.45
N LEU A 101 -0.21 0.11 -0.54
CA LEU A 101 -1.59 -0.21 -0.15
C LEU A 101 -2.26 0.96 0.60
N VAL A 102 -1.51 1.66 1.44
CA VAL A 102 -1.98 2.84 2.19
C VAL A 102 -2.23 4.02 1.26
N LEU A 103 -1.31 4.33 0.34
CA LEU A 103 -1.52 5.38 -0.66
C LEU A 103 -2.74 5.08 -1.55
N ASN A 104 -2.93 3.81 -1.94
CA ASN A 104 -4.12 3.39 -2.66
C ASN A 104 -5.38 3.59 -1.79
N ALA A 105 -5.35 3.21 -0.51
CA ALA A 105 -6.48 3.38 0.39
C ALA A 105 -6.89 4.85 0.54
N TYR A 106 -5.95 5.77 0.78
CA TYR A 106 -6.24 7.20 0.81
C TYR A 106 -6.79 7.71 -0.53
N GLY A 107 -6.21 7.28 -1.66
CA GLY A 107 -6.72 7.63 -2.99
C GLY A 107 -8.16 7.16 -3.22
N LYS A 108 -8.53 5.96 -2.75
CA LYS A 108 -9.90 5.42 -2.85
C LYS A 108 -10.89 6.11 -1.90
N LEU A 109 -10.40 6.68 -0.80
CA LEU A 109 -11.19 7.48 0.13
C LEU A 109 -11.22 8.98 -0.24
N HIS A 110 -10.55 9.37 -1.33
CA HIS A 110 -10.39 10.77 -1.76
C HIS A 110 -9.69 11.66 -0.71
N GLU A 111 -8.91 11.06 0.19
CA GLU A 111 -8.15 11.77 1.23
C GLU A 111 -6.73 12.11 0.75
N PHE A 112 -6.64 12.84 -0.37
CA PHE A 112 -5.39 13.10 -1.08
C PHE A 112 -4.35 13.87 -0.25
N GLU A 113 -4.79 14.80 0.60
CA GLU A 113 -3.87 15.55 1.47
C GLU A 113 -3.19 14.65 2.49
N LYS A 114 -3.92 13.66 3.04
CA LYS A 114 -3.34 12.69 3.97
C LYS A 114 -2.36 11.77 3.26
N ALA A 115 -2.67 11.34 2.02
CA ALA A 115 -1.72 10.58 1.20
C ALA A 115 -0.40 11.34 1.01
N ASN A 116 -0.48 12.65 0.70
CA ASN A 116 0.70 13.48 0.53
C ASN A 116 1.46 13.67 1.85
N SER A 117 0.75 13.91 2.95
CA SER A 117 1.36 14.03 4.28
C SER A 117 2.14 12.77 4.67
N VAL A 118 1.53 11.60 4.56
CA VAL A 118 2.17 10.32 4.90
C VAL A 118 3.37 10.04 3.98
N TYR A 119 3.23 10.30 2.69
CA TYR A 119 4.31 10.13 1.74
C TYR A 119 5.52 11.02 2.09
N MET A 120 5.30 12.30 2.40
CA MET A 120 6.38 13.21 2.79
C MET A 120 6.97 12.88 4.16
N GLU A 121 6.14 12.51 5.13
CA GLU A 121 6.56 12.07 6.47
C GLU A 121 7.54 10.90 6.38
N LEU A 122 7.15 9.84 5.68
CA LEU A 122 7.99 8.65 5.52
C LEU A 122 9.30 8.97 4.78
N GLN A 123 9.30 9.88 3.80
CA GLN A 123 10.56 10.33 3.17
C GLN A 123 11.44 11.10 4.14
N ASN A 124 10.87 11.99 4.96
CA ASN A 124 11.62 12.76 5.95
C ASN A 124 12.21 11.89 7.06
N GLU A 125 11.57 10.75 7.35
CA GLU A 125 12.10 9.71 8.23
C GLU A 125 13.21 8.86 7.60
N GLY A 126 13.53 9.08 6.32
CA GLY A 126 14.58 8.38 5.60
C GLY A 126 14.13 7.10 4.92
N CYS A 127 12.81 6.86 4.76
CA CYS A 127 12.34 5.73 3.96
C CYS A 127 12.70 5.95 2.48
N VAL A 128 13.46 5.03 1.92
CA VAL A 128 13.74 4.98 0.48
C VAL A 128 12.61 4.22 -0.19
N PHE A 129 11.92 4.87 -1.10
CA PHE A 129 10.83 4.25 -1.84
C PHE A 129 11.35 3.63 -3.13
N PRO A 130 10.76 2.50 -3.57
CA PRO A 130 10.93 2.05 -4.93
C PRO A 130 10.06 2.88 -5.88
N ASP A 131 10.43 2.87 -7.16
CA ASP A 131 9.79 3.63 -8.24
C ASP A 131 8.26 3.49 -8.26
N GLU A 132 7.73 2.29 -7.99
CA GLU A 132 6.29 2.04 -8.01
C GLU A 132 5.52 2.92 -7.03
N VAL A 133 6.08 3.17 -5.84
CA VAL A 133 5.47 4.02 -4.82
C VAL A 133 5.48 5.48 -5.26
N HIS A 134 6.60 5.96 -5.85
CA HIS A 134 6.68 7.31 -6.40
C HIS A 134 5.69 7.51 -7.57
N PHE A 135 5.61 6.54 -8.47
CA PHE A 135 4.72 6.58 -9.65
C PHE A 135 3.24 6.49 -9.26
N GLN A 136 2.93 5.72 -8.21
CA GLN A 136 1.60 5.70 -7.62
C GLN A 136 1.22 7.07 -7.06
N MET A 137 2.14 7.73 -6.34
CA MET A 137 1.89 9.06 -5.80
C MET A 137 1.68 10.10 -6.91
N LEU A 138 2.51 10.09 -7.96
CA LEU A 138 2.29 10.93 -9.16
C LEU A 138 0.91 10.70 -9.78
N SER A 139 0.51 9.44 -9.92
CA SER A 139 -0.80 9.06 -10.48
C SER A 139 -1.95 9.58 -9.63
N LEU A 140 -1.80 9.57 -8.30
CA LEU A 140 -2.79 10.08 -7.35
C LEU A 140 -2.92 11.61 -7.44
N MET A 141 -1.80 12.34 -7.52
CA MET A 141 -1.79 13.80 -7.75
C MET A 141 -2.44 14.15 -9.09
N GLY A 142 -2.09 13.41 -10.14
CA GLY A 142 -2.66 13.56 -11.49
C GLY A 142 -4.17 13.33 -11.54
N ALA A 143 -4.67 12.32 -10.81
CA ALA A 143 -6.11 12.05 -10.71
C ALA A 143 -6.87 13.19 -10.02
N ARG A 144 -6.22 13.91 -9.09
CA ARG A 144 -6.76 15.13 -8.45
C ARG A 144 -6.60 16.38 -9.32
N ARG A 145 -5.90 16.30 -10.46
CA ARG A 145 -5.51 17.44 -11.30
C ARG A 145 -4.61 18.45 -10.59
N ASP A 146 -3.86 17.98 -9.60
CA ASP A 146 -2.84 18.79 -8.92
C ASP A 146 -1.54 18.75 -9.72
N PHE A 147 -1.56 19.42 -10.89
CA PHE A 147 -0.46 19.35 -11.84
C PHE A 147 0.79 20.10 -11.35
N ASP A 148 0.62 21.09 -10.49
CA ASP A 148 1.75 21.81 -9.90
C ASP A 148 2.58 20.86 -9.01
N MET A 149 1.89 20.03 -8.22
CA MET A 149 2.56 18.99 -7.43
C MET A 149 3.14 17.87 -8.31
N VAL A 150 2.47 17.50 -9.42
CA VAL A 150 3.02 16.53 -10.39
C VAL A 150 4.34 17.03 -10.97
N GLU A 151 4.42 18.28 -11.42
CA GLU A 151 5.67 18.86 -11.94
C GLU A 151 6.76 18.92 -10.87
N THR A 152 6.40 19.33 -9.65
CA THR A 152 7.35 19.42 -8.52
C THR A 152 7.96 18.06 -8.20
N LEU A 153 7.12 17.02 -8.13
CA LEU A 153 7.58 15.67 -7.87
C LEU A 153 8.35 15.08 -9.06
N PHE A 154 7.92 15.35 -10.29
CA PHE A 154 8.60 14.92 -11.51
C PHE A 154 10.03 15.46 -11.59
N GLU A 155 10.23 16.77 -11.41
CA GLU A 155 11.55 17.39 -11.43
C GLU A 155 12.46 16.85 -10.32
N ARG A 156 11.90 16.62 -9.12
CA ARG A 156 12.65 16.00 -8.02
C ARG A 156 13.11 14.58 -8.36
N LEU A 157 12.22 13.74 -8.90
CA LEU A 157 12.54 12.35 -9.27
C LEU A 157 13.44 12.26 -10.49
N LYS A 158 13.42 13.27 -11.36
CA LYS A 158 14.32 13.41 -12.50
C LYS A 158 15.76 13.63 -12.08
N LEU A 159 16.02 14.19 -10.91
CA LEU A 159 17.37 14.33 -10.35
C LEU A 159 17.85 13.10 -9.57
N ASP A 160 16.96 12.20 -9.16
CA ASP A 160 17.32 11.02 -8.35
C ASP A 160 17.96 9.90 -9.21
N PRO A 161 19.22 9.51 -8.99
CA PRO A 161 19.90 8.53 -9.83
C PRO A 161 19.29 7.12 -9.76
N ASN A 162 18.47 6.81 -8.75
CA ASN A 162 17.90 5.48 -8.55
C ASN A 162 16.59 5.27 -9.32
N ILE A 163 15.99 6.33 -9.86
CA ILE A 163 14.70 6.27 -10.56
C ILE A 163 14.88 5.94 -12.04
N HIS A 164 14.09 4.99 -12.56
CA HIS A 164 14.03 4.66 -13.97
C HIS A 164 13.37 5.81 -14.75
N LYS A 165 14.20 6.65 -15.38
CA LYS A 165 13.74 7.88 -16.07
C LYS A 165 12.73 7.61 -17.17
N LYS A 166 12.88 6.52 -17.92
CA LYS A 166 11.96 6.16 -19.00
C LYS A 166 10.55 5.91 -18.46
N ASP A 167 10.43 5.12 -17.40
CA ASP A 167 9.15 4.79 -16.79
C ASP A 167 8.53 6.01 -16.12
N LEU A 168 9.34 6.84 -15.45
CA LEU A 168 8.90 8.13 -14.90
C LEU A 168 8.25 9.02 -15.97
N HIS A 169 8.92 9.23 -17.10
CA HIS A 169 8.38 10.06 -18.19
C HIS A 169 7.10 9.45 -18.79
N HIS A 170 7.04 8.13 -18.97
CA HIS A 170 5.82 7.46 -19.43
C HIS A 170 4.64 7.63 -18.47
N VAL A 171 4.88 7.53 -17.16
CA VAL A 171 3.85 7.74 -16.12
C VAL A 171 3.31 9.17 -16.20
N VAL A 172 4.19 10.17 -16.24
CA VAL A 172 3.81 11.60 -16.27
C VAL A 172 3.12 11.98 -17.59
N ALA A 173 3.62 11.52 -18.73
CA ALA A 173 2.96 11.70 -20.02
C ALA A 173 1.54 11.11 -19.99
N GLY A 174 1.39 9.88 -19.49
CA GLY A 174 0.09 9.22 -19.34
C GLY A 174 -0.86 9.94 -18.37
N ILE A 175 -0.35 10.62 -17.33
CA ILE A 175 -1.17 11.48 -16.46
C ILE A 175 -1.75 12.64 -17.27
N TYR A 176 -0.93 13.35 -18.05
CA TYR A 176 -1.38 14.47 -18.87
C TYR A 176 -2.32 14.06 -20.00
N GLU A 177 -2.08 12.91 -20.65
CA GLU A 177 -2.97 12.34 -21.65
C GLU A 177 -4.37 12.05 -21.09
N ARG A 178 -4.45 11.39 -19.92
CA ARG A 178 -5.73 11.11 -19.25
C ARG A 178 -6.46 12.39 -18.83
N ALA A 179 -5.73 13.47 -18.59
CA ALA A 179 -6.27 14.79 -18.30
C ALA A 179 -6.61 15.62 -19.55
N ASN A 180 -6.40 15.08 -20.77
CA ASN A 180 -6.53 15.79 -22.05
C ASN A 180 -5.62 17.02 -22.19
N ARG A 181 -4.49 17.03 -21.48
CA ARG A 181 -3.44 18.06 -21.56
C ARG A 181 -2.35 17.64 -22.55
N LEU A 182 -2.74 17.51 -23.82
CA LEU A 182 -1.88 16.93 -24.86
C LEU A 182 -0.59 17.72 -25.13
N ASN A 183 -0.62 19.04 -24.93
CA ASN A 183 0.57 19.89 -25.06
C ASN A 183 1.63 19.53 -24.00
N ASP A 184 1.19 19.31 -22.76
CA ASP A 184 2.09 18.92 -21.66
C ASP A 184 2.59 17.49 -21.84
N ALA A 185 1.72 16.57 -22.26
CA ALA A 185 2.14 15.20 -22.60
C ALA A 185 3.23 15.21 -23.69
N SER A 186 3.03 15.99 -24.76
CA SER A 186 4.00 16.13 -25.85
C SER A 186 5.32 16.74 -25.35
N ARG A 187 5.26 17.73 -24.44
CA ARG A 187 6.47 18.31 -23.81
C ARG A 187 7.29 17.24 -23.09
N ILE A 188 6.64 16.40 -22.27
CA ILE A 188 7.32 15.34 -21.51
C ILE A 188 7.95 14.29 -22.43
N VAL A 189 7.24 13.89 -23.50
CA VAL A 189 7.77 12.92 -24.49
C VAL A 189 8.96 13.48 -25.27
N ASN A 190 8.92 14.77 -25.63
CA ASN A 190 10.02 15.43 -26.33
C ASN A 190 11.26 15.56 -25.43
N GLN A 191 11.09 15.91 -24.14
CA GLN A 191 12.19 15.91 -23.17
C GLN A 191 12.89 14.55 -23.09
N MET A 192 12.13 13.45 -23.14
CA MET A 192 12.67 12.09 -23.13
C MET A 192 13.54 11.79 -24.38
N SER A 193 13.23 12.43 -25.51
CA SER A 193 14.02 12.33 -26.76
C SER A 193 15.32 13.11 -26.67
N ASP A 194 15.26 14.33 -26.13
CA ASP A 194 16.40 15.23 -25.98
C ASP A 194 17.43 14.70 -24.98
N GLU A 195 16.96 13.98 -23.95
CA GLU A 195 17.81 13.34 -22.93
C GLU A 195 18.41 12.00 -23.38
N GLY A 196 18.09 11.54 -24.60
CA GLY A 196 18.61 10.28 -25.15
C GLY A 196 18.05 9.02 -24.48
N ILE A 197 16.99 9.14 -23.68
CA ILE A 197 16.37 8.04 -22.91
C ILE A 197 15.63 7.04 -23.83
N LEU A 198 15.34 7.44 -25.06
CA LEU A 198 14.61 6.64 -26.05
C LEU A 198 15.45 5.60 -26.83
N ARG A 199 16.77 5.51 -26.59
CA ARG A 199 17.67 4.60 -27.31
C ARG A 199 17.92 3.28 -26.57
#